data_AF-A0A937NI94-F1
#
_entry.id   AF-A0A937NI94-F1
#
_cell.length_a   1.000
_cell.length_b   1.000
_cell.length_c   1.000
_cell.angle_alpha   90.00
_cell.angle_beta   90.00
_cell.angle_gamma   90.00
#
_symmetry.space_group_name_H-M   'P 1'
#
loop_
_entity.id
_entity.type
_entity.pdbx_description
1 polymer ?
#
loop_
_entity_poly.entity_id
_entity_poly.type
_entity_poly.pdbx_seq_one_letter_code
_entity_poly.pdbx_strand_id
1 'polypeptide(L)'
;MSLSTERLEAMLLGMRSLFEASYGELVKDAKWRPLVLEIKSEAAAERYNWLGSVPAMHEWVDEREIRHLLGEEYTILNKNYSAALEVDRNDLEDDKLGLLAPRIRQLAERAAAFPNKLVFSLLDAGDTAKTFDGTAFFKTTRKIGESANINNKLTGAGVTADNIRTDIAAAVVAMAKYQDDRGDARGRGEVRAAERAETLESHGLGETGLGFNQQTFNSMEVPFNCVSRRCLWILIIV
;
A
#
# COMPACT_ATOMS: atom_id res chain seq x y z
N MET A 1 35.80 18.19 30.44
CA MET A 1 36.54 17.09 29.78
C MET A 1 36.18 17.19 28.31
N SER A 2 37.05 17.76 27.48
CA SER A 2 36.70 18.13 26.09
C SER A 2 36.35 16.91 25.25
N LEU A 3 35.25 16.95 24.47
CA LEU A 3 34.95 15.90 23.50
C LEU A 3 36.04 15.84 22.42
N SER A 4 36.80 14.73 22.40
CA SER A 4 37.68 14.39 21.27
C SER A 4 36.85 13.85 20.11
N THR A 5 37.39 13.94 18.89
CA THR A 5 36.76 13.41 17.67
C THR A 5 36.43 11.92 17.78
N GLU A 6 37.35 11.12 18.33
CA GLU A 6 37.15 9.68 18.56
C GLU A 6 35.96 9.38 19.48
N ARG A 7 35.72 10.21 20.50
CA ARG A 7 34.57 10.02 21.42
C ARG A 7 33.26 10.43 20.74
N LEU A 8 33.28 11.47 19.91
CA LEU A 8 32.13 11.87 19.11
C LEU A 8 31.72 10.72 18.18
N GLU A 9 32.66 10.15 17.43
CA GLU A 9 32.39 9.04 16.50
C GLU A 9 31.82 7.81 17.21
N ALA A 10 32.35 7.45 18.38
CA ALA A 10 31.81 6.36 19.19
C ALA A 10 30.38 6.61 19.67
N MET A 11 30.07 7.85 20.09
CA MET A 11 28.71 8.25 20.46
C MET A 11 27.76 8.21 19.26
N LEU A 12 28.19 8.71 18.10
CA LEU A 12 27.40 8.66 16.86
C LEU A 12 27.06 7.22 16.48
N LEU A 13 28.02 6.31 16.58
CA LEU A 13 27.79 4.89 16.31
C LEU A 13 26.77 4.28 17.29
N GLY A 14 26.86 4.64 18.58
CA GLY A 14 25.90 4.22 19.60
C GLY A 14 24.48 4.76 19.36
N MET A 15 24.36 6.03 18.97
CA MET A 15 23.06 6.63 18.62
C MET A 15 22.48 6.00 17.36
N ARG A 16 23.31 5.71 16.36
CA ARG A 16 22.89 5.01 15.14
C ARG A 16 22.41 3.59 15.44
N SER A 17 23.13 2.83 16.26
CA SER A 17 22.71 1.47 16.61
C SER A 17 21.40 1.47 17.40
N LEU A 18 21.20 2.45 18.30
CA LEU A 18 19.93 2.64 19.00
C LEU A 18 18.77 2.93 18.03
N PHE A 19 19.00 3.80 17.04
CA PHE A 19 18.02 4.09 16.00
C PHE A 19 17.69 2.83 15.18
N GLU A 20 18.71 2.13 14.67
CA GLU A 20 18.50 0.93 13.85
C GLU A 20 17.79 -0.19 14.63
N ALA A 21 18.12 -0.38 15.91
CA ALA A 21 17.46 -1.36 16.77
C ALA A 21 15.98 -1.00 17.01
N SER A 22 15.69 0.25 17.38
CA SER A 22 14.31 0.69 17.62
C SER A 22 13.47 0.67 16.34
N TYR A 23 14.01 1.17 15.23
CA TYR A 23 13.35 1.13 13.93
C TYR A 23 13.05 -0.31 13.49
N GLY A 24 14.01 -1.22 13.62
CA GLY A 24 13.86 -2.62 13.22
C GLY A 24 12.74 -3.36 13.96
N GLU A 25 12.51 -3.05 15.24
CA GLU A 25 11.37 -3.60 15.99
C GLU A 25 10.04 -2.99 15.54
N LEU A 26 9.99 -1.68 15.33
CA LEU A 26 8.76 -0.97 15.00
C LEU A 26 8.21 -1.30 13.60
N VAL A 27 9.10 -1.56 12.63
CA VAL A 27 8.69 -1.91 11.26
C VAL A 27 8.01 -3.28 11.19
N LYS A 28 8.23 -4.18 12.16
CA LYS A 28 7.59 -5.50 12.18
C LYS A 28 6.07 -5.40 12.32
N ASP A 29 5.57 -4.39 13.03
CA ASP A 29 4.13 -4.16 13.24
C ASP A 29 3.51 -3.18 12.23
N ALA A 30 4.11 -3.08 11.04
CA ALA A 30 3.63 -2.20 9.98
C ALA A 30 2.22 -2.56 9.48
N LYS A 31 1.22 -1.80 9.94
CA LYS A 31 -0.20 -1.97 9.58
C LYS A 31 -0.52 -1.63 8.12
N TRP A 32 0.34 -0.90 7.43
CA TRP A 32 0.16 -0.52 6.03
C TRP A 32 0.40 -1.66 5.04
N ARG A 33 1.24 -2.65 5.39
CA ARG A 33 1.68 -3.72 4.46
C ARG A 33 0.54 -4.56 3.87
N PRO A 34 -0.50 -4.96 4.63
CA PRO A 34 -1.61 -5.72 4.08
C PRO A 34 -2.49 -4.93 3.09
N LEU A 35 -2.39 -3.59 3.10
CA LEU A 35 -3.23 -2.71 2.30
C LEU A 35 -2.66 -2.38 0.92
N VAL A 36 -1.39 -2.73 0.68
CA VAL A 36 -0.67 -2.33 -0.53
C VAL A 36 0.10 -3.49 -1.13
N LEU A 37 0.38 -3.39 -2.43
CA LEU A 37 1.34 -4.25 -3.10
C LEU A 37 2.71 -3.55 -3.09
N GLU A 38 3.72 -4.20 -2.51
CA GLU A 38 5.09 -3.69 -2.50
C GLU A 38 5.82 -4.12 -3.78
N ILE A 39 6.31 -3.14 -4.54
CA ILE A 39 7.12 -3.36 -5.74
C ILE A 39 8.47 -2.68 -5.52
N LYS A 40 9.56 -3.38 -5.84
CA LYS A 40 10.90 -2.81 -5.79
C LYS A 40 11.13 -1.91 -7.01
N SER A 41 11.46 -0.66 -6.76
CA SER A 41 11.82 0.31 -7.79
C SER A 41 13.34 0.52 -7.82
N GLU A 42 13.91 0.60 -9.02
CA GLU A 42 15.34 0.82 -9.25
C GLU A 42 15.63 2.13 -10.01
N ALA A 43 14.62 2.75 -10.62
CA ALA A 43 14.75 3.98 -11.40
C ALA A 43 14.24 5.22 -10.64
N ALA A 44 14.50 6.43 -11.17
CA ALA A 44 13.92 7.67 -10.63
C ALA A 44 12.40 7.77 -10.87
N ALA A 45 11.91 7.07 -11.89
CA ALA A 45 10.50 6.94 -12.22
C ALA A 45 10.24 5.54 -12.74
N GLU A 46 9.18 4.91 -12.28
CA GLU A 46 8.71 3.63 -12.80
C GLU A 46 7.52 3.88 -13.71
N ARG A 47 7.62 3.37 -14.94
CA ARG A 47 6.53 3.42 -15.91
C ARG A 47 5.90 2.05 -16.00
N TYR A 48 4.62 1.98 -15.68
CA TYR A 48 3.85 0.75 -15.80
C TYR A 48 2.90 0.88 -16.98
N ASN A 49 2.99 -0.10 -17.87
CA ASN A 49 2.05 -0.24 -18.98
C ASN A 49 1.11 -1.40 -18.66
N TRP A 50 -0.17 -1.11 -18.50
CA TRP A 50 -1.20 -2.11 -18.31
C TRP A 50 -1.67 -2.60 -19.67
N LEU A 51 -1.43 -3.88 -19.97
CA LEU A 51 -1.72 -4.52 -21.26
C LEU A 51 -3.14 -5.13 -21.35
N GLY A 52 -3.98 -4.95 -20.34
CA GLY A 52 -5.32 -5.55 -20.29
C GLY A 52 -5.30 -7.06 -20.04
N SER A 53 -6.47 -7.70 -20.08
CA SER A 53 -6.58 -9.16 -19.97
C SER A 53 -6.29 -9.85 -21.30
N VAL A 54 -5.85 -11.11 -21.24
CA VAL A 54 -5.65 -11.99 -22.40
C VAL A 54 -7.02 -12.56 -22.84
N PRO A 55 -7.26 -12.86 -24.14
CA PRO A 55 -8.51 -13.50 -24.56
C PRO A 55 -8.80 -14.81 -23.85
N ALA A 56 -10.07 -15.06 -23.55
CA ALA A 56 -10.57 -16.34 -23.11
C ALA A 56 -10.41 -17.41 -24.21
N MET A 57 -10.34 -18.67 -23.78
CA MET A 57 -10.29 -19.81 -24.71
C MET A 57 -11.71 -20.08 -25.21
N HIS A 58 -11.89 -20.03 -26.53
CA HIS A 58 -13.15 -20.40 -27.20
C HIS A 58 -12.96 -21.71 -27.97
N GLU A 59 -14.07 -22.40 -28.26
CA GLU A 59 -14.05 -23.57 -29.12
C GLU A 59 -13.49 -23.19 -30.49
N TRP A 60 -12.63 -24.04 -31.03
CA TRP A 60 -12.00 -23.81 -32.32
C TRP A 60 -12.99 -24.12 -33.44
N VAL A 61 -13.71 -23.09 -33.89
CA VAL A 61 -14.71 -23.23 -34.96
C VAL A 61 -14.13 -22.82 -36.33
N ASP A 62 -13.18 -21.87 -36.36
CA ASP A 62 -12.58 -21.35 -37.61
C ASP A 62 -11.19 -20.70 -37.39
N GLU A 63 -10.83 -19.64 -38.12
CA GLU A 63 -9.59 -18.86 -37.94
C GLU A 63 -9.42 -18.29 -36.51
N ARG A 64 -8.16 -18.08 -36.11
CA ARG A 64 -7.84 -17.55 -34.76
C ARG A 64 -8.34 -16.11 -34.63
N GLU A 65 -9.20 -15.87 -33.65
CA GLU A 65 -9.53 -14.51 -33.23
C GLU A 65 -8.31 -13.84 -32.57
N ILE A 66 -7.69 -12.89 -33.28
CA ILE A 66 -6.61 -12.05 -32.73
C ILE A 66 -7.26 -10.82 -32.10
N ARG A 67 -7.06 -10.63 -30.80
CA ARG A 67 -7.56 -9.46 -30.07
C ARG A 67 -6.41 -8.54 -29.66
N HIS A 68 -6.64 -7.23 -29.76
CA HIS A 68 -5.70 -6.21 -29.34
C HIS A 68 -5.63 -6.09 -27.80
N LEU A 69 -4.48 -5.67 -27.30
CA LEU A 69 -4.25 -5.39 -25.88
C LEU A 69 -4.64 -3.93 -25.61
N LEU A 70 -5.37 -3.66 -24.53
CA LEU A 70 -5.58 -2.30 -24.05
C LEU A 70 -4.23 -1.78 -23.52
N GLY A 71 -3.90 -0.52 -23.82
CA GLY A 71 -2.64 0.09 -23.40
C GLY A 71 -2.91 1.34 -22.58
N GLU A 72 -2.98 1.18 -21.26
CA GLU A 72 -3.03 2.31 -20.32
C GLU A 72 -1.66 2.44 -19.64
N GLU A 73 -1.03 3.60 -19.76
CA GLU A 73 0.25 3.88 -19.12
C GLU A 73 0.08 4.76 -17.89
N TYR A 74 0.83 4.45 -16.83
CA TYR A 74 0.96 5.35 -15.69
C TYR A 74 2.40 5.38 -15.18
N THR A 75 2.80 6.55 -14.69
CA THR A 75 4.19 6.80 -14.22
C THR A 75 4.19 7.15 -12.74
N ILE A 76 4.95 6.40 -11.96
CA ILE A 76 5.21 6.69 -10.55
C ILE A 76 6.56 7.39 -10.44
N LEU A 77 6.58 8.58 -9.85
CA LEU A 77 7.81 9.31 -9.56
C LEU A 77 8.28 8.98 -8.14
N ASN A 78 9.52 8.54 -8.00
CA ASN A 78 10.11 8.30 -6.69
C ASN A 78 10.39 9.61 -5.96
N LYS A 79 9.93 9.69 -4.70
CA LYS A 79 10.13 10.83 -3.83
C LYS A 79 11.07 10.46 -2.68
N ASN A 80 12.04 11.32 -2.42
CA ASN A 80 12.97 11.17 -1.31
C ASN A 80 12.44 11.91 -0.08
N TYR A 81 12.52 11.26 1.09
CA TYR A 81 12.11 11.82 2.36
C TYR A 81 13.27 11.76 3.35
N SER A 82 13.40 12.77 4.20
CA SER A 82 14.45 12.85 5.22
C SER A 82 13.90 13.45 6.50
N ALA A 83 14.39 12.94 7.63
CA ALA A 83 14.24 13.55 8.94
C ALA A 83 15.61 13.55 9.63
N ALA A 84 15.97 14.67 10.24
CA ALA A 84 17.23 14.85 10.95
C ALA A 84 16.97 15.41 12.35
N LEU A 85 17.85 15.09 13.29
CA LEU A 85 17.87 15.63 14.63
C LEU A 85 19.22 16.33 14.83
N GLU A 86 19.16 17.63 15.12
CA GLU A 86 20.33 18.43 15.49
C GLU A 86 20.47 18.42 17.02
N VAL A 87 21.71 18.30 17.49
CA VAL A 87 22.03 18.26 18.92
C VAL A 87 23.25 19.14 19.14
N ASP A 88 23.14 20.09 20.06
CA ASP A 88 24.26 20.95 20.44
C ASP A 88 25.37 20.13 21.11
N ARG A 89 26.63 20.50 20.86
CA ARG A 89 27.79 19.83 21.47
C ARG A 89 27.72 19.87 22.99
N ASN A 90 27.31 20.99 23.58
CA ASN A 90 27.24 21.15 25.03
C ASN A 90 26.18 20.23 25.62
N ASP A 91 25.02 20.11 24.96
CA ASP A 91 23.95 19.20 25.38
C ASP A 91 24.38 17.73 25.32
N LEU A 92 25.24 17.37 24.36
CA LEU A 92 25.83 16.03 24.27
C LEU A 92 26.90 15.78 25.37
N GLU A 93 27.72 16.79 25.69
CA GLU A 93 28.72 16.72 26.77
C GLU A 93 28.06 16.61 28.16
N ASP A 94 26.93 17.32 28.34
CA ASP A 94 26.22 17.44 29.61
C ASP A 94 25.05 16.46 29.76
N ASP A 95 24.85 15.49 28.85
CA ASP A 95 23.77 14.50 28.91
C ASP A 95 23.95 13.48 30.04
N LYS A 96 23.80 13.94 31.28
CA LYS A 96 23.85 13.13 32.51
C LYS A 96 22.54 12.39 32.78
N LEU A 97 21.44 12.88 32.19
CA LEU A 97 20.09 12.36 32.39
C LEU A 97 19.68 11.37 31.28
N GLY A 98 20.51 11.19 30.25
CA GLY A 98 20.26 10.28 29.13
C GLY A 98 19.08 10.72 28.26
N LEU A 99 18.86 12.03 28.12
CA LEU A 99 17.70 12.60 27.43
C LEU A 99 17.77 12.44 25.91
N LEU A 100 18.95 12.25 25.34
CA LEU A 100 19.14 12.08 23.91
C LEU A 100 18.64 10.71 23.42
N ALA A 101 18.80 9.66 24.22
CA ALA A 101 18.38 8.31 23.85
C ALA A 101 16.86 8.20 23.57
N PRO A 102 15.96 8.74 24.41
CA PRO A 102 14.53 8.84 24.10
C PRO A 102 14.22 9.63 22.82
N ARG A 103 14.98 10.69 22.51
CA ARG A 103 14.76 11.49 21.29
C ARG A 103 15.11 10.73 20.03
N ILE A 104 16.18 9.94 20.06
CA ILE A 104 16.57 9.07 18.95
C ILE A 104 15.53 7.97 18.72
N ARG A 105 14.98 7.39 19.80
CA ARG A 105 13.87 6.43 19.69
C ARG A 105 12.62 7.08 19.10
N GLN A 106 12.27 8.30 19.52
CA GLN A 106 11.16 9.05 18.91
C GLN A 106 11.38 9.33 17.42
N LEU A 107 12.63 9.58 17.01
CA LEU A 107 12.97 9.73 15.59
C LEU A 107 12.73 8.42 14.83
N ALA A 108 13.12 7.27 15.41
CA ALA A 108 12.85 5.96 14.82
C ALA A 108 11.34 5.66 14.74
N GLU A 109 10.57 6.02 15.77
CA GLU A 109 9.09 5.91 15.75
C GLU A 109 8.47 6.74 14.63
N ARG A 110 8.91 7.98 14.46
CA ARG A 110 8.45 8.87 13.39
C ARG A 110 8.78 8.29 12.01
N ALA A 111 10.00 7.74 11.85
CA ALA A 111 10.42 7.11 10.60
C ALA A 111 9.62 5.82 10.30
N ALA A 112 9.35 4.99 11.30
CA ALA A 112 8.57 3.76 11.14
C ALA A 112 7.07 4.02 10.91
N ALA A 113 6.52 5.10 11.48
CA ALA A 113 5.13 5.50 11.27
C ALA A 113 4.89 6.24 9.95
N PHE A 114 5.94 6.80 9.35
CA PHE A 114 5.83 7.60 8.13
C PHE A 114 5.16 6.83 6.98
N PRO A 115 5.51 5.54 6.73
CA PRO A 115 4.81 4.78 5.71
C PRO A 115 3.31 4.63 5.91
N ASN A 116 2.88 4.39 7.16
CA ASN A 116 1.46 4.33 7.51
C ASN A 116 0.77 5.64 7.12
N LYS A 117 1.36 6.79 7.51
CA LYS A 117 0.77 8.10 7.22
C LYS A 117 0.54 8.31 5.73
N LEU A 118 1.49 7.93 4.88
CA LEU A 118 1.34 8.08 3.44
C LEU A 118 0.20 7.21 2.88
N VAL A 119 0.16 5.92 3.24
CA VAL A 119 -0.88 5.00 2.75
C VAL A 119 -2.27 5.44 3.22
N PHE A 120 -2.43 5.76 4.50
CA PHE A 120 -3.72 6.22 5.03
C PHE A 120 -4.14 7.57 4.44
N SER A 121 -3.20 8.48 4.17
CA SER A 121 -3.53 9.75 3.51
C SER A 121 -4.03 9.58 2.08
N LEU A 122 -3.56 8.56 1.37
CA LEU A 122 -4.10 8.24 0.03
C LEU A 122 -5.48 7.63 0.12
N LEU A 123 -5.72 6.71 1.06
CA LEU A 123 -7.04 6.12 1.29
C LEU A 123 -8.08 7.20 1.64
N ASP A 124 -7.71 8.16 2.48
CA ASP A 124 -8.56 9.31 2.82
C ASP A 124 -8.82 10.20 1.58
N ALA A 125 -7.80 10.41 0.74
CA ALA A 125 -7.96 11.07 -0.56
C ALA A 125 -8.65 10.20 -1.63
N GLY A 126 -9.08 8.97 -1.29
CA GLY A 126 -9.69 7.95 -2.15
C GLY A 126 -10.78 8.44 -3.10
N ASP A 127 -11.58 9.36 -2.61
CA ASP A 127 -12.74 9.93 -3.31
C ASP A 127 -12.38 11.01 -4.34
N THR A 128 -11.16 11.56 -4.28
CA THR A 128 -10.78 12.74 -5.07
C THR A 128 -9.50 12.55 -5.89
N ALA A 129 -8.51 11.84 -5.35
CA ALA A 129 -7.26 11.61 -6.05
C ALA A 129 -7.47 10.64 -7.21
N LYS A 130 -6.94 11.03 -8.38
CA LYS A 130 -7.05 10.27 -9.61
C LYS A 130 -6.12 9.06 -9.59
N THR A 131 -6.62 7.95 -10.11
CA THR A 131 -5.89 6.69 -10.29
C THR A 131 -5.40 6.57 -11.73
N PHE A 132 -4.88 5.39 -12.12
CA PHE A 132 -4.27 5.12 -13.42
C PHE A 132 -5.15 5.46 -14.64
N ASP A 133 -6.48 5.39 -14.52
CA ASP A 133 -7.43 5.72 -15.58
C ASP A 133 -7.99 7.15 -15.50
N GLY A 134 -7.39 8.00 -14.66
CA GLY A 134 -7.80 9.39 -14.46
C GLY A 134 -9.07 9.57 -13.62
N THR A 135 -9.65 8.49 -13.07
CA THR A 135 -10.83 8.54 -12.18
C THR A 135 -10.46 8.35 -10.71
N ALA A 136 -11.34 8.77 -9.79
CA ALA A 136 -11.16 8.57 -8.36
C ALA A 136 -11.13 7.07 -8.01
N PHE A 137 -10.40 6.73 -6.94
CA PHE A 137 -10.27 5.35 -6.49
C PHE A 137 -11.60 4.77 -6.02
N PHE A 138 -12.33 5.48 -5.15
CA PHE A 138 -13.67 5.10 -4.71
C PHE A 138 -14.73 5.81 -5.55
N LYS A 139 -15.50 5.03 -6.31
CA LYS A 139 -16.54 5.57 -7.18
C LYS A 139 -17.71 4.60 -7.33
N THR A 140 -18.90 5.16 -7.50
CA THR A 140 -20.12 4.39 -7.76
C THR A 140 -20.22 3.92 -9.22
N THR A 141 -19.52 4.62 -10.12
CA THR A 141 -19.57 4.39 -11.56
C THR A 141 -18.18 4.37 -12.20
N ARG A 142 -17.70 3.18 -12.58
CA ARG A 142 -16.42 2.98 -13.26
C ARG A 142 -16.56 1.85 -14.29
N LYS A 143 -16.03 2.06 -15.49
CA LYS A 143 -16.03 1.07 -16.57
C LYS A 143 -14.62 1.00 -17.16
N ILE A 144 -14.09 -0.20 -17.32
CA ILE A 144 -12.78 -0.45 -17.92
C ILE A 144 -13.03 -1.29 -19.17
N GLY A 145 -12.68 -0.78 -20.35
CA GLY A 145 -12.97 -1.47 -21.61
C GLY A 145 -14.47 -1.78 -21.77
N GLU A 146 -14.79 -3.06 -21.95
CA GLU A 146 -16.15 -3.59 -22.13
C GLU A 146 -16.82 -4.04 -20.82
N SER A 147 -16.13 -3.92 -19.67
CA SER A 147 -16.64 -4.37 -18.37
C SER A 147 -18.02 -3.81 -18.01
N ALA A 148 -18.80 -4.55 -17.24
CA ALA A 148 -19.93 -3.97 -16.52
C ALA A 148 -19.45 -2.88 -15.53
N ASN A 149 -20.41 -2.11 -14.99
CA ASN A 149 -20.12 -1.04 -14.04
C ASN A 149 -19.48 -1.61 -12.75
N ILE A 150 -18.27 -1.15 -12.45
CA ILE A 150 -17.53 -1.43 -11.23
C ILE A 150 -17.91 -0.35 -10.21
N ASN A 151 -18.66 -0.76 -9.18
CA ASN A 151 -18.98 0.09 -8.02
C ASN A 151 -18.21 -0.40 -6.81
N ASN A 152 -17.30 0.44 -6.29
CA ASN A 152 -16.55 0.18 -5.06
C ASN A 152 -16.78 1.24 -3.98
N LYS A 153 -17.81 2.08 -4.15
CA LYS A 153 -18.26 3.06 -3.17
C LYS A 153 -19.67 2.71 -2.73
N LEU A 154 -19.77 1.76 -1.82
CA LEU A 154 -21.02 1.30 -1.25
C LEU A 154 -21.44 2.21 -0.09
N THR A 155 -22.75 2.40 0.06
CA THR A 155 -23.33 3.06 1.23
C THR A 155 -23.50 2.04 2.35
N GLY A 156 -22.88 2.28 3.50
CA GLY A 156 -23.05 1.44 4.70
C GLY A 156 -23.93 2.12 5.76
N ALA A 157 -24.53 1.32 6.63
CA ALA A 157 -25.31 1.79 7.78
C ALA A 157 -24.51 1.72 9.10
N GLY A 158 -23.22 1.41 9.03
CA GLY A 158 -22.34 1.02 10.14
C GLY A 158 -22.23 2.03 11.29
N VAL A 159 -23.01 1.80 12.34
CA VAL A 159 -22.83 2.40 13.68
C VAL A 159 -22.63 1.35 14.78
N THR A 160 -23.02 0.09 14.52
CA THR A 160 -22.89 -1.05 15.44
C THR A 160 -21.96 -2.11 14.84
N ALA A 161 -21.38 -2.97 15.68
CA ALA A 161 -20.50 -4.05 15.23
C ALA A 161 -21.19 -5.01 14.24
N ASP A 162 -22.49 -5.26 14.40
CA ASP A 162 -23.25 -6.13 13.50
C ASP A 162 -23.51 -5.47 12.15
N ASN A 163 -23.84 -4.18 12.12
CA ASN A 163 -23.99 -3.44 10.85
C ASN A 163 -22.66 -3.40 10.08
N ILE A 164 -21.54 -3.21 10.77
CA ILE A 164 -20.21 -3.22 10.14
C ILE A 164 -19.90 -4.59 9.51
N ARG A 165 -20.26 -5.70 10.17
CA ARG A 165 -20.09 -7.05 9.61
C ARG A 165 -20.92 -7.24 8.34
N THR A 166 -22.17 -6.78 8.34
CA THR A 166 -23.04 -6.83 7.15
C THR A 166 -22.52 -5.96 6.03
N ASP A 167 -22.05 -4.74 6.33
CA ASP A 167 -21.49 -3.82 5.34
C ASP A 167 -20.22 -4.41 4.68
N ILE A 168 -19.35 -5.06 5.47
CA ILE A 168 -18.15 -5.76 4.95
C ILE A 168 -18.56 -6.95 4.06
N ALA A 169 -19.53 -7.75 4.49
CA ALA A 169 -20.02 -8.87 3.69
C ALA A 169 -20.57 -8.42 2.33
N ALA A 170 -21.36 -7.34 2.32
CA ALA A 170 -21.87 -6.74 1.09
C ALA A 170 -20.74 -6.26 0.17
N ALA A 171 -19.68 -5.66 0.73
CA ALA A 171 -18.50 -5.25 -0.02
C ALA A 171 -17.77 -6.43 -0.66
N VAL A 172 -17.59 -7.53 0.07
CA VAL A 172 -16.96 -8.75 -0.47
C VAL A 172 -17.78 -9.34 -1.62
N VAL A 173 -19.10 -9.39 -1.49
CA VAL A 173 -20.00 -9.89 -2.55
C VAL A 173 -19.97 -8.98 -3.77
N ALA A 174 -19.92 -7.66 -3.59
CA ALA A 174 -19.80 -6.72 -4.71
C ALA A 174 -18.48 -6.90 -5.48
N MET A 175 -17.36 -7.08 -4.76
CA MET A 175 -16.05 -7.32 -5.38
C MET A 175 -15.98 -8.65 -6.15
N ALA A 176 -16.71 -9.68 -5.71
CA ALA A 176 -16.75 -10.97 -6.39
C ALA A 176 -17.41 -10.92 -7.79
N LYS A 177 -18.18 -9.86 -8.08
CA LYS A 177 -18.89 -9.67 -9.36
C LYS A 177 -18.11 -8.87 -10.40
N TYR A 178 -16.89 -8.42 -10.08
CA TYR A 178 -16.10 -7.64 -11.02
C TYR A 178 -15.67 -8.47 -12.21
N GLN A 179 -16.05 -8.00 -13.39
CA GLN A 179 -15.62 -8.52 -14.67
C GLN A 179 -14.24 -7.98 -15.02
N ASP A 180 -13.57 -8.67 -15.94
CA ASP A 180 -12.39 -8.11 -16.57
C ASP A 180 -12.75 -6.98 -17.55
N ASP A 181 -11.72 -6.39 -18.14
CA ASP A 181 -11.79 -5.32 -19.14
C ASP A 181 -12.48 -5.73 -20.45
N ARG A 182 -12.81 -7.02 -20.61
CA ARG A 182 -13.51 -7.60 -21.77
C ARG A 182 -14.95 -7.99 -21.44
N GLY A 183 -15.38 -7.81 -20.18
CA GLY A 183 -16.71 -8.19 -19.71
C GLY A 183 -16.84 -9.66 -19.29
N ASP A 184 -15.76 -10.45 -19.38
CA ASP A 184 -15.76 -11.83 -18.91
C ASP A 184 -15.64 -11.86 -17.38
N ALA A 185 -16.30 -12.84 -16.76
CA ALA A 185 -16.15 -13.08 -15.33
C ALA A 185 -14.74 -13.62 -15.05
N ARG A 186 -14.05 -13.10 -14.03
CA ARG A 186 -12.73 -13.63 -13.66
C ARG A 186 -12.82 -15.12 -13.26
N GLY A 187 -11.97 -15.94 -13.88
CA GLY A 187 -12.04 -17.42 -13.83
C GLY A 187 -12.06 -18.08 -12.44
N ARG A 188 -12.61 -19.31 -12.41
CA ARG A 188 -13.10 -20.13 -11.27
C ARG A 188 -14.33 -19.57 -10.52
N GLY A 189 -15.00 -18.54 -11.04
CA GLY A 189 -16.11 -17.87 -10.36
C GLY A 189 -17.52 -18.20 -10.84
N GLU A 190 -17.72 -18.74 -12.06
CA GLU A 190 -19.06 -18.80 -12.64
C GLU A 190 -20.05 -19.64 -11.83
N VAL A 191 -19.63 -20.78 -11.28
CA VAL A 191 -20.55 -21.70 -10.59
C VAL A 191 -20.58 -21.46 -9.07
N ARG A 192 -19.49 -20.97 -8.47
CA ARG A 192 -19.40 -20.83 -7.01
C ARG A 192 -19.54 -19.40 -6.49
N ALA A 193 -19.23 -18.36 -7.27
CA ALA A 193 -19.32 -16.98 -6.75
C ALA A 193 -20.77 -16.47 -6.73
N ALA A 194 -21.58 -16.84 -7.73
CA ALA A 194 -23.02 -16.58 -7.72
C ALA A 194 -23.73 -17.39 -6.62
N GLU A 195 -23.43 -18.69 -6.51
CA GLU A 195 -24.04 -19.61 -5.54
C GLU A 195 -23.58 -19.36 -4.08
N ARG A 196 -22.33 -18.90 -3.88
CA ARG A 196 -21.79 -18.55 -2.56
C ARG A 196 -22.19 -17.15 -2.08
N ALA A 197 -22.46 -16.21 -3.00
CA ALA A 197 -23.02 -14.90 -2.66
C ALA A 197 -24.46 -15.03 -2.14
N GLU A 198 -25.26 -15.92 -2.74
CA GLU A 198 -26.65 -16.19 -2.33
C GLU A 198 -26.73 -16.98 -0.99
N THR A 199 -25.72 -17.81 -0.68
CA THR A 199 -25.66 -18.57 0.58
C THR A 199 -24.96 -17.85 1.74
N LEU A 200 -24.17 -16.81 1.49
CA LEU A 200 -23.55 -15.99 2.55
C LEU A 200 -24.51 -14.95 3.17
N GLU A 201 -25.59 -14.60 2.47
CA GLU A 201 -26.68 -13.79 3.03
C GLU A 201 -27.49 -14.58 4.09
N SER A 202 -27.46 -15.91 4.06
CA SER A 202 -28.25 -16.78 4.96
C SER A 202 -27.46 -17.40 6.12
N HIS A 203 -26.12 -17.40 6.08
CA HIS A 203 -25.30 -18.04 7.11
C HIS A 203 -24.13 -17.13 7.53
N GLY A 204 -24.36 -16.31 8.55
CA GLY A 204 -23.28 -15.69 9.30
C GLY A 204 -22.39 -16.76 9.92
N LEU A 205 -21.19 -16.97 9.38
CA LEU A 205 -19.94 -17.46 10.01
C LEU A 205 -18.92 -17.93 8.95
N GLY A 206 -17.64 -17.62 9.17
CA GLY A 206 -16.55 -18.55 8.84
C GLY A 206 -15.57 -18.12 7.75
N GLU A 207 -14.39 -17.64 8.20
CA GLU A 207 -13.19 -17.45 7.40
C GLU A 207 -12.80 -18.70 6.59
N THR A 208 -12.44 -18.53 5.33
CA THR A 208 -11.49 -19.40 4.61
C THR A 208 -10.84 -18.58 3.50
N GLY A 209 -9.51 -18.47 3.57
CA GLY A 209 -8.70 -17.68 2.65
C GLY A 209 -8.98 -18.00 1.19
N LEU A 210 -9.36 -16.96 0.45
CA LEU A 210 -9.44 -16.99 -0.99
C LEU A 210 -8.16 -16.37 -1.53
N GLY A 211 -7.31 -17.20 -2.13
CA GLY A 211 -6.18 -16.75 -2.93
C GLY A 211 -6.69 -15.86 -4.06
N PHE A 212 -6.54 -14.56 -3.85
CA PHE A 212 -6.93 -13.52 -4.78
C PHE A 212 -5.88 -13.47 -5.91
N ASN A 213 -6.32 -13.76 -7.14
CA ASN A 213 -5.50 -13.56 -8.32
C ASN A 213 -5.49 -12.05 -8.65
N GLN A 214 -4.29 -11.49 -8.78
CA GLN A 214 -3.94 -10.08 -8.60
C GLN A 214 -4.14 -9.23 -9.89
N GLN A 215 -5.35 -9.10 -10.44
CA GLN A 215 -5.51 -8.44 -11.76
C GLN A 215 -6.60 -7.35 -11.96
N THR A 216 -7.23 -6.79 -10.93
CA THR A 216 -7.57 -5.35 -10.93
C THR A 216 -7.64 -4.88 -9.49
N PHE A 217 -6.52 -4.40 -8.97
CA PHE A 217 -6.61 -3.49 -7.85
C PHE A 217 -6.69 -2.10 -8.45
N ASN A 218 -7.75 -1.36 -8.12
CA ASN A 218 -7.65 0.09 -8.11
C ASN A 218 -6.38 0.36 -7.29
N SER A 219 -5.37 0.98 -7.89
CA SER A 219 -4.10 1.28 -7.22
C SER A 219 -4.09 2.76 -6.89
N MET A 220 -3.87 3.05 -5.60
CA MET A 220 -3.49 4.36 -5.10
C MET A 220 -2.08 4.19 -4.57
N GLU A 221 -1.11 4.84 -5.20
CA GLU A 221 0.28 4.50 -5.01
C GLU A 221 1.01 5.58 -4.20
N VAL A 222 1.69 5.10 -3.15
CA VAL A 222 2.69 5.88 -2.45
C VAL A 222 4.04 5.57 -3.09
N PRO A 223 4.78 6.56 -3.61
CA PRO A 223 6.16 6.32 -4.00
C PRO A 223 6.99 6.07 -2.73
N PHE A 224 7.26 4.80 -2.45
CA PHE A 224 8.28 4.40 -1.48
C PHE A 224 9.57 4.11 -2.22
N ASN A 225 10.57 4.94 -1.98
CA ASN A 225 11.93 4.50 -2.15
C ASN A 225 12.64 4.50 -0.78
N CYS A 226 13.34 3.40 -0.53
CA CYS A 226 14.21 3.08 0.62
C CYS A 226 13.59 2.54 1.93
N VAL A 227 13.43 1.21 2.00
CA VAL A 227 13.57 0.41 3.24
C VAL A 227 14.70 -0.63 3.12
N SER A 228 15.63 -0.47 2.16
CA SER A 228 16.81 -1.33 2.10
C SER A 228 18.08 -0.58 1.67
N ARG A 229 18.92 -0.32 2.68
CA ARG A 229 20.38 -0.14 2.65
C ARG A 229 21.04 1.08 1.98
N ARG A 230 20.37 2.07 1.36
CA ARG A 230 21.11 3.20 0.74
C ARG A 230 20.64 4.65 0.92
N CYS A 231 19.56 4.95 1.64
CA CYS A 231 19.18 6.34 1.93
C CYS A 231 18.89 6.57 3.42
N LEU A 232 19.94 6.69 4.22
CA LEU A 232 19.88 7.42 5.48
C LEU A 232 21.24 8.10 5.69
N TRP A 233 21.44 9.23 5.02
CA TRP A 233 22.51 10.15 5.40
C TRP A 233 22.03 10.90 6.64
N ILE A 234 22.42 10.40 7.81
CA ILE A 234 22.45 11.21 9.03
C ILE A 234 23.57 12.23 8.82
N LEU A 235 23.23 13.41 8.30
CA LEU A 235 24.13 14.56 8.30
C LEU A 235 23.98 15.24 9.65
N ILE A 236 24.90 14.94 10.57
CA ILE A 236 25.11 15.72 11.78
C ILE A 236 26.10 16.80 11.40
N ILE A 237 25.58 18.02 11.28
CA ILE A 237 26.40 19.22 11.10
C ILE A 237 26.93 19.59 12.49
N VAL A 238 28.26 19.74 12.58
CA VAL A 238 28.99 20.28 13.74
C VAL A 238 29.29 21.75 13.46
#